data_AF-A0A7J5EXP5-F1
#
_entry.id   AF-A0A7J5EXP5-F1
#
_cell.length_a   1.000
_cell.length_b   1.000
_cell.length_c   1.000
_cell.angle_alpha   90.00
_cell.angle_beta   90.00
_cell.angle_gamma   90.00
#
_symmetry.space_group_name_H-M   'P 1'
#
loop_
_entity.id
_entity.type
_entity.pdbx_description
1 polymer ?
#
loop_
_entity_poly.entity_id
_entity_poly.type
_entity_poly.pdbx_seq_one_letter_code
_entity_poly.pdbx_strand_id
1 'polypeptide(L)'
;MRAFTFDQVSDDTLLGELAALVARDRETTAALLAYLAEVDERALYLPAACSSMHAYCVSVLHFAEEVAFKRIRAARTARRFPVIFEAIADGRMHVTGVVMLAPHLREDNVEELLAAASHASKAEIEKLVARLAPPPDLPEQITRIPGNGHANEMLQMDPDPVHGKVDLDPVTGKVDLDPVTRKVDPDPAPDRARVTARSPLRYGLQVTIGEATRDKLLRAQALLRHRNPSGDLEVVLDRALDVLLAALEKEKLGKTSRPRAAKARSAEADPRNVPNEVRRAVSERDGEQCAFVSDEGVRCIERGFLELDHRTLVCRGGQPTVDGLRWLCSPHNQFEAERVLGKNFMREKRARRAAANPLAREETAETMARDADEPITVHVDAVAQRQGAGDHACAARPDAEPEAAVELDREVTLAMRGMGFGAGETSRAMVDSAGAPATTFEARLRAALASWRTSRGTRCSEGPFDEAAFRLTTALSSMAAPAAAVEMC
;
A
#
# COMPACT_ATOMS: atom_id res chain seq x y z
N MET A 1 24.29 -37.36 33.58
CA MET A 1 23.44 -36.18 33.78
C MET A 1 21.99 -36.67 33.96
N ARG A 2 21.59 -37.00 35.20
CA ARG A 2 20.19 -37.29 35.54
C ARG A 2 19.56 -35.97 36.00
N ALA A 3 19.19 -35.10 35.05
CA ALA A 3 18.71 -33.76 35.36
C ALA A 3 17.19 -33.68 35.61
N PHE A 4 16.46 -34.78 35.43
CA PHE A 4 14.99 -34.82 35.52
C PHE A 4 14.51 -36.20 36.03
N THR A 5 15.07 -36.68 37.14
CA THR A 5 14.66 -37.96 37.77
C THR A 5 14.20 -37.66 39.20
N PHE A 6 12.97 -38.03 39.53
CA PHE A 6 12.29 -37.63 40.78
C PHE A 6 11.98 -38.81 41.71
N ASP A 7 12.48 -40.01 41.39
CA ASP A 7 12.17 -41.28 42.07
C ASP A 7 12.51 -41.31 43.57
N GLN A 8 13.22 -40.32 44.10
CA GLN A 8 13.67 -40.21 45.49
C GLN A 8 13.21 -38.91 46.18
N VAL A 9 12.41 -38.08 45.51
CA VAL A 9 11.92 -36.79 46.03
C VAL A 9 10.52 -37.02 46.60
N SER A 10 10.26 -36.55 47.84
CA SER A 10 8.90 -36.63 48.40
C SER A 10 7.97 -35.63 47.74
N ASP A 11 6.67 -35.91 47.74
CA ASP A 11 5.65 -35.04 47.14
C ASP A 11 5.71 -33.60 47.70
N ASP A 12 5.85 -33.44 49.03
CA ASP A 12 5.96 -32.12 49.67
C ASP A 12 7.21 -31.35 49.22
N THR A 13 8.34 -32.05 49.09
CA THR A 13 9.59 -31.44 48.60
C THR A 13 9.43 -31.02 47.15
N LEU A 14 8.84 -31.88 46.31
CA LEU A 14 8.61 -31.62 44.90
C LEU A 14 7.69 -30.41 44.69
N LEU A 15 6.60 -30.31 45.46
CA LEU A 15 5.69 -29.16 45.39
C LEU A 15 6.34 -27.86 45.88
N GLY A 16 7.15 -27.92 46.95
CA GLY A 16 7.91 -26.78 47.44
C GLY A 16 8.95 -26.28 46.43
N GLU A 17 9.72 -27.20 45.83
CA GLU A 17 10.70 -26.88 44.78
C GLU A 17 10.03 -26.33 43.53
N LEU A 18 8.89 -26.91 43.10
CA LEU A 18 8.11 -26.40 41.98
C LEU A 18 7.62 -24.97 42.23
N ALA A 19 7.09 -24.68 43.42
CA ALA A 19 6.63 -23.34 43.79
C ALA A 19 7.79 -22.32 43.77
N ALA A 20 8.96 -22.70 44.29
CA ALA A 20 10.16 -21.87 44.26
C ALA A 20 10.65 -21.61 42.82
N LEU A 21 10.63 -22.62 41.95
CA LEU A 21 10.98 -22.48 40.53
C LEU A 21 10.02 -21.54 39.81
N VAL A 22 8.72 -21.64 40.08
CA VAL A 22 7.70 -20.75 39.49
C VAL A 22 7.90 -19.30 39.94
N ALA A 23 8.22 -19.06 41.22
CA ALA A 23 8.53 -17.71 41.71
C ALA A 23 9.76 -17.13 40.99
N ARG A 24 10.84 -17.91 40.86
CA ARG A 24 12.05 -17.50 40.13
C ARG A 24 11.81 -17.28 38.64
N ASP A 25 10.96 -18.07 38.01
CA ASP A 25 10.60 -17.90 36.59
C ASP A 25 9.85 -16.57 36.36
N ARG A 26 8.97 -16.18 37.29
CA ARG A 26 8.25 -14.90 37.27
C ARG A 26 9.19 -13.71 37.43
N GLU A 27 10.09 -13.76 38.42
CA GLU A 27 11.14 -12.74 38.61
C GLU A 27 12.03 -12.62 37.37
N THR A 28 12.44 -13.75 36.81
CA THR A 28 13.26 -13.79 35.58
C THR A 28 12.50 -13.21 34.39
N THR A 29 11.20 -13.50 34.28
CA THR A 29 10.34 -12.93 33.23
C THR A 29 10.20 -11.42 33.38
N ALA A 30 9.97 -10.91 34.58
CA ALA A 30 9.90 -9.48 34.85
C ALA A 30 11.22 -8.78 34.49
N ALA A 31 12.35 -9.35 34.90
CA ALA A 31 13.68 -8.86 34.54
C ALA A 31 13.88 -8.87 33.01
N LEU A 32 13.55 -9.97 32.33
CA LEU A 32 13.65 -10.06 30.87
C LEU A 32 12.85 -8.95 30.19
N LEU A 33 11.61 -8.69 30.63
CA LEU A 33 10.79 -7.62 30.06
C LEU A 33 11.41 -6.24 30.28
N ALA A 34 12.02 -5.98 31.43
CA ALA A 34 12.71 -4.71 31.70
C ALA A 34 13.91 -4.51 30.75
N TYR A 35 14.71 -5.56 30.53
CA TYR A 35 15.82 -5.50 29.56
C TYR A 35 15.32 -5.33 28.12
N LEU A 36 14.26 -6.05 27.71
CA LEU A 36 13.65 -5.88 26.40
C LEU A 36 13.14 -4.45 26.19
N ALA A 37 12.52 -3.87 27.22
CA ALA A 37 12.04 -2.48 27.16
C ALA A 37 13.17 -1.47 26.97
N GLU A 38 14.31 -1.67 27.64
CA GLU A 38 15.45 -0.77 27.53
C GLU A 38 16.18 -0.92 26.18
N VAL A 39 16.31 -2.15 25.68
CA VAL A 39 16.85 -2.45 24.34
C VAL A 39 15.99 -1.79 23.26
N ASP A 40 14.67 -1.88 23.40
CA ASP A 40 13.69 -1.29 22.50
C ASP A 40 13.74 0.24 22.54
N GLU A 41 13.74 0.86 23.73
CA GLU A 41 13.81 2.32 23.88
C GLU A 41 15.11 2.90 23.29
N ARG A 42 16.24 2.23 23.53
CA ARG A 42 17.54 2.66 22.99
C ARG A 42 17.73 2.28 21.52
N ALA A 43 16.83 1.48 20.97
CA ALA A 43 16.88 0.90 19.63
C ALA A 43 18.21 0.18 19.33
N LEU A 44 18.70 -0.61 20.30
CA LEU A 44 19.99 -1.31 20.18
C LEU A 44 19.98 -2.44 19.14
N TYR A 45 18.81 -2.78 18.62
CA TYR A 45 18.64 -3.71 17.50
C TYR A 45 19.07 -3.14 16.14
N LEU A 46 19.11 -1.81 15.98
CA LEU A 46 19.48 -1.16 14.71
C LEU A 46 20.95 -1.41 14.33
N PRO A 47 21.94 -1.22 15.23
CA PRO A 47 23.32 -1.61 14.99
C PRO A 47 23.49 -3.09 14.60
N ALA A 48 22.65 -3.98 15.16
CA ALA A 48 22.63 -5.41 14.85
C ALA A 48 21.93 -5.76 13.52
N ALA A 49 21.76 -4.78 12.62
CA ALA A 49 21.13 -4.92 11.31
C ALA A 49 19.67 -5.42 11.33
N CYS A 50 18.96 -5.29 12.46
CA CYS A 50 17.54 -5.62 12.55
C CYS A 50 16.70 -4.36 12.29
N SER A 51 15.68 -4.45 11.44
CA SER A 51 14.80 -3.32 11.10
C SER A 51 13.84 -2.97 12.25
N SER A 52 13.58 -3.89 13.17
CA SER A 52 12.67 -3.71 14.30
C SER A 52 13.08 -4.56 15.49
N MET A 53 12.55 -4.23 16.67
CA MET A 53 12.70 -5.06 17.87
C MET A 53 12.13 -6.47 17.68
N HIS A 54 11.05 -6.60 16.90
CA HIS A 54 10.49 -7.91 16.56
C HIS A 54 11.49 -8.75 15.75
N ALA A 55 12.08 -8.18 14.70
CA ALA A 55 13.11 -8.85 13.91
C ALA A 55 14.31 -9.29 14.77
N TYR A 56 14.73 -8.45 15.72
CA TYR A 56 15.78 -8.80 16.67
C TYR A 56 15.41 -9.97 17.58
N CYS A 57 14.21 -9.95 18.17
CA CYS A 57 13.74 -11.03 19.03
C CYS A 57 13.66 -12.37 18.28
N VAL A 58 13.20 -12.39 17.03
CA VAL A 58 13.04 -13.63 16.25
C VAL A 58 14.37 -14.11 15.68
N SER A 59 15.14 -13.22 15.05
CA SER A 59 16.37 -13.61 14.33
C SER A 59 17.59 -13.76 15.24
N VAL A 60 17.71 -12.92 16.28
CA VAL A 60 18.90 -12.90 17.16
C VAL A 60 18.62 -13.61 18.48
N LEU A 61 17.47 -13.36 19.12
CA LEU A 61 17.12 -14.01 20.39
C LEU A 61 16.36 -15.34 20.22
N HIS A 62 16.05 -15.72 18.98
CA HIS A 62 15.37 -16.97 18.62
C HIS A 62 14.03 -17.19 19.33
N PHE A 63 13.30 -16.11 19.61
CA PHE A 63 11.93 -16.22 20.08
C PHE A 63 11.00 -16.63 18.94
N ALA A 64 9.98 -17.43 19.27
CA ALA A 64 8.83 -17.58 18.39
C ALA A 64 8.12 -16.23 18.22
N GLU A 65 7.57 -15.96 17.03
CA GLU A 65 6.94 -14.68 16.66
C GLU A 65 5.90 -14.21 17.69
N GLU A 66 4.97 -15.08 18.08
CA GLU A 66 3.95 -14.80 19.08
C GLU A 66 4.52 -14.46 20.47
N VAL A 67 5.64 -15.09 20.84
CA VAL A 67 6.32 -14.81 22.12
C VAL A 67 7.02 -13.46 22.05
N ALA A 68 7.69 -13.16 20.94
CA ALA A 68 8.31 -11.87 20.69
C ALA A 68 7.27 -10.75 20.75
N PHE A 69 6.16 -10.88 20.04
CA PHE A 69 5.06 -9.92 20.05
C PHE A 69 4.57 -9.62 21.47
N LYS A 70 4.16 -10.66 22.23
CA LYS A 70 3.62 -10.48 23.58
C LYS A 70 4.64 -9.88 24.54
N ARG A 71 5.90 -10.32 24.48
CA ARG A 71 6.95 -9.80 25.35
C ARG A 71 7.31 -8.36 25.02
N ILE A 72 7.44 -7.99 23.75
CA ILE A 72 7.71 -6.60 23.34
C ILE A 72 6.57 -5.69 23.80
N ARG A 73 5.32 -6.08 23.55
CA ARG A 73 4.16 -5.28 23.94
C ARG A 73 4.03 -5.16 25.46
N ALA A 74 4.23 -6.24 26.21
CA ALA A 74 4.25 -6.20 27.66
C ALA A 74 5.40 -5.34 28.20
N ALA A 75 6.61 -5.45 27.63
CA ALA A 75 7.79 -4.66 28.01
C ALA A 75 7.55 -3.16 27.79
N ARG A 76 7.02 -2.76 26.63
CA ARG A 76 6.63 -1.38 26.33
C ARG A 76 5.59 -0.85 27.32
N THR A 77 4.57 -1.66 27.62
CA THR A 77 3.50 -1.31 28.56
C THR A 77 4.04 -1.16 29.98
N ALA A 78 4.88 -2.10 30.43
CA ALA A 78 5.49 -2.08 31.76
C ALA A 78 6.50 -0.93 31.92
N ARG A 79 7.19 -0.52 30.85
CA ARG A 79 8.02 0.69 30.89
C ARG A 79 7.18 1.96 31.07
N ARG A 80 5.99 2.02 30.45
CA ARG A 80 5.05 3.13 30.67
C ARG A 80 4.47 3.11 32.08
N PHE A 81 4.19 1.92 32.61
CA PHE A 81 3.63 1.71 33.94
C PHE A 81 4.48 0.73 34.77
N PRO A 82 5.53 1.22 35.46
CA PRO A 82 6.53 0.36 36.12
C PRO A 82 5.99 -0.64 37.14
N VAL A 83 4.85 -0.35 37.77
CA VAL A 83 4.13 -1.26 38.70
C VAL A 83 3.82 -2.64 38.09
N ILE A 84 3.77 -2.73 36.75
CA ILE A 84 3.56 -4.00 36.03
C ILE A 84 4.75 -4.97 36.22
N PHE A 85 5.98 -4.47 36.33
CA PHE A 85 7.14 -5.36 36.54
C PHE A 85 7.03 -6.11 37.86
N GLU A 86 6.67 -5.39 38.93
CA GLU A 86 6.44 -5.98 40.25
C GLU A 86 5.23 -6.92 40.22
N ALA A 87 4.14 -6.53 39.56
CA ALA A 87 2.96 -7.39 39.43
C ALA A 87 3.28 -8.72 38.71
N ILE A 88 4.18 -8.71 37.73
CA ILE A 88 4.64 -9.94 37.06
C ILE A 88 5.58 -10.74 37.98
N ALA A 89 6.54 -10.09 38.63
CA ALA A 89 7.49 -10.74 39.53
C ALA A 89 6.78 -11.47 40.68
N ASP A 90 5.76 -10.83 41.28
CA ASP A 90 4.93 -11.40 42.34
C ASP A 90 3.99 -12.51 41.83
N GLY A 91 3.79 -12.64 40.51
CA GLY A 91 2.81 -13.55 39.92
C GLY A 91 1.35 -13.09 40.07
N ARG A 92 1.14 -11.80 40.39
CA ARG A 92 -0.18 -11.15 40.36
C ARG A 92 -0.68 -10.96 38.93
N MET A 93 0.22 -10.79 37.97
CA MET A 93 -0.11 -10.55 36.57
C MET A 93 0.71 -11.45 35.64
N HIS A 94 0.09 -11.99 34.60
CA HIS A 94 0.79 -12.74 33.55
C HIS A 94 0.95 -11.90 32.27
N VAL A 95 1.99 -12.18 31.47
CA VAL A 95 2.34 -11.39 30.26
C VAL A 95 1.16 -11.18 29.30
N THR A 96 0.37 -12.23 29.04
CA THR A 96 -0.83 -12.14 28.19
C THR A 96 -1.87 -11.16 28.74
N GLY A 97 -2.02 -11.07 30.06
CA GLY A 97 -3.00 -10.20 30.72
C GLY A 97 -2.60 -8.74 30.56
N VAL A 98 -1.31 -8.43 30.71
CA VAL A 98 -0.75 -7.12 30.39
C VAL A 98 -1.06 -6.71 28.95
N VAL A 99 -0.82 -7.61 27.99
CA VAL A 99 -1.06 -7.35 26.57
C VAL A 99 -2.53 -7.01 26.28
N MET A 100 -3.46 -7.71 26.95
CA MET A 100 -4.90 -7.50 26.82
C MET A 100 -5.36 -6.20 27.50
N LEU A 101 -4.80 -5.86 28.66
CA LEU A 101 -5.13 -4.66 29.40
C LEU A 101 -4.49 -3.40 28.82
N ALA A 102 -3.35 -3.52 28.14
CA ALA A 102 -2.56 -2.40 27.62
C ALA A 102 -3.36 -1.29 26.89
N PRO A 103 -4.37 -1.59 26.03
CA PRO A 103 -5.17 -0.55 25.39
C PRO A 103 -6.05 0.26 26.34
N HIS A 104 -6.33 -0.26 27.54
CA HIS A 104 -7.23 0.31 28.53
C HIS A 104 -6.50 0.93 29.74
N LEU A 105 -5.19 0.75 29.83
CA LEU A 105 -4.37 1.30 30.90
C LEU A 105 -4.09 2.79 30.69
N ARG A 106 -4.34 3.57 31.73
CA ARG A 106 -4.11 5.00 31.85
C ARG A 106 -3.42 5.28 33.19
N GLU A 107 -2.82 6.45 33.32
CA GLU A 107 -2.09 6.84 34.55
C GLU A 107 -3.00 6.88 35.78
N ASP A 108 -4.29 7.16 35.59
CA ASP A 108 -5.30 7.28 36.66
C ASP A 108 -5.95 5.95 37.08
N ASN A 109 -5.87 4.90 36.23
CA ASN A 109 -6.61 3.64 36.45
C ASN A 109 -5.71 2.40 36.60
N VAL A 110 -4.39 2.55 36.41
CA VAL A 110 -3.48 1.40 36.30
C VAL A 110 -3.45 0.54 37.56
N GLU A 111 -3.40 1.14 38.75
CA GLU A 111 -3.35 0.38 40.00
C GLU A 111 -4.65 -0.40 40.24
N GLU A 112 -5.80 0.24 40.02
CA GLU A 112 -7.12 -0.37 40.18
C GLU A 112 -7.32 -1.54 39.21
N LEU A 113 -6.98 -1.34 37.92
CA LEU A 113 -7.13 -2.39 36.91
C LEU A 113 -6.18 -3.57 37.13
N LEU A 114 -4.95 -3.32 37.56
CA LEU A 114 -4.01 -4.39 37.91
C LEU A 114 -4.46 -5.15 39.16
N ALA A 115 -5.02 -4.47 40.16
CA ALA A 115 -5.58 -5.11 41.34
C ALA A 115 -6.80 -5.98 40.97
N ALA A 116 -7.71 -5.46 40.14
CA ALA A 116 -8.90 -6.18 39.67
C ALA A 116 -8.56 -7.41 38.82
N ALA A 117 -7.44 -7.37 38.10
CA ALA A 117 -6.95 -8.46 37.27
C ALA A 117 -5.91 -9.36 37.98
N SER A 118 -5.65 -9.13 39.27
CA SER A 118 -4.66 -9.89 40.03
C SER A 118 -5.06 -11.37 40.13
N HIS A 119 -4.16 -12.26 39.73
CA HIS A 119 -4.37 -13.72 39.66
C HIS A 119 -5.52 -14.19 38.75
N ALA A 120 -6.10 -13.28 37.96
CA ALA A 120 -7.18 -13.62 37.04
C ALA A 120 -6.64 -14.48 35.88
N SER A 121 -7.44 -15.46 35.47
CA SER A 121 -7.22 -16.20 34.23
C SER A 121 -7.46 -15.31 33.01
N LYS A 122 -6.95 -15.73 31.84
CA LYS A 122 -7.20 -15.06 30.57
C LYS A 122 -8.70 -14.77 30.34
N ALA A 123 -9.57 -15.75 30.59
CA ALA A 123 -11.01 -15.63 30.37
C ALA A 123 -11.67 -14.61 31.34
N GLU A 124 -11.16 -14.49 32.56
CA GLU A 124 -11.63 -13.48 33.51
C GLU A 124 -11.16 -12.08 33.12
N ILE A 125 -9.93 -11.95 32.59
CA ILE A 125 -9.44 -10.69 32.02
C ILE A 125 -10.25 -10.31 30.78
N GLU A 126 -10.65 -11.26 29.93
CA GLU A 126 -11.55 -11.00 28.79
C GLU A 126 -12.88 -10.40 29.27
N LYS A 127 -13.48 -10.96 30.33
CA LYS A 127 -14.70 -10.42 30.95
C LYS A 127 -14.48 -9.02 31.56
N LEU A 128 -13.32 -8.79 32.18
CA LEU A 128 -12.97 -7.47 32.72
C LEU A 128 -12.85 -6.44 31.60
N VAL A 129 -12.13 -6.76 30.53
CA VAL A 129 -11.98 -5.91 29.35
C VAL A 129 -13.34 -5.63 28.71
N ALA A 130 -14.20 -6.64 28.55
CA ALA A 130 -15.53 -6.46 27.99
C ALA A 130 -16.43 -5.52 28.83
N ARG A 131 -16.21 -5.42 30.15
CA ARG A 131 -16.89 -4.41 30.98
C ARG A 131 -16.34 -3.01 30.80
N LEU A 132 -15.02 -2.87 30.60
CA LEU A 132 -14.34 -1.58 30.43
C LEU A 132 -14.58 -0.97 29.05
N ALA A 133 -14.62 -1.82 28.03
CA ALA A 133 -14.90 -1.47 26.65
C ALA A 133 -15.89 -2.51 26.09
N PRO A 134 -17.19 -2.31 26.30
CA PRO A 134 -18.21 -3.16 25.70
C PRO A 134 -17.97 -3.20 24.19
N PRO A 135 -17.85 -4.40 23.59
CA PRO A 135 -17.83 -4.48 22.14
C PRO A 135 -19.12 -3.83 21.62
N PRO A 136 -19.06 -3.07 20.51
CA PRO A 136 -20.27 -2.56 19.90
C PRO A 136 -21.23 -3.73 19.66
N ASP A 137 -22.52 -3.52 19.97
CA ASP A 137 -23.53 -4.51 19.64
C ASP A 137 -23.33 -4.91 18.18
N LEU A 138 -23.11 -6.22 17.96
CA LEU A 138 -23.00 -6.73 16.61
C LEU A 138 -24.26 -6.27 15.89
N PRO A 139 -24.17 -5.56 14.75
CA PRO A 139 -25.37 -5.31 13.96
C PRO A 139 -26.04 -6.67 13.73
N GLU A 140 -27.38 -6.74 13.82
CA GLU A 140 -28.16 -7.94 13.53
C GLU A 140 -27.87 -8.39 12.09
N GLN A 141 -26.77 -9.13 11.90
CA GLN A 141 -26.32 -9.68 10.64
C GLN A 141 -26.54 -11.18 10.71
N ILE A 142 -27.62 -11.63 10.08
CA ILE A 142 -27.82 -13.03 9.73
C ILE A 142 -26.73 -13.39 8.71
N THR A 143 -25.57 -13.84 9.20
CA THR A 143 -24.53 -14.42 8.36
C THR A 143 -24.88 -15.89 8.15
N ARG A 144 -25.25 -16.24 6.91
CA ARG A 144 -25.44 -17.63 6.52
C ARG A 144 -24.09 -18.34 6.58
N ILE A 145 -23.88 -19.15 7.60
CA ILE A 145 -22.79 -20.13 7.64
C ILE A 145 -23.09 -21.11 6.50
N PRO A 146 -22.21 -21.32 5.50
CA PRO A 146 -22.33 -22.49 4.65
C PRO A 146 -22.10 -23.70 5.56
N GLY A 147 -23.19 -24.29 6.04
CA GLY A 147 -23.14 -25.63 6.59
C GLY A 147 -22.56 -26.54 5.52
N ASN A 148 -21.59 -27.37 5.91
CA ASN A 148 -21.19 -28.52 5.12
C ASN A 148 -22.46 -29.22 4.62
N GLY A 149 -22.52 -29.40 3.30
CA GLY A 149 -23.77 -29.60 2.59
C GLY A 149 -24.52 -30.86 3.01
N HIS A 150 -25.84 -30.80 2.87
CA HIS A 150 -26.64 -31.85 2.25
C HIS A 150 -27.90 -31.21 1.63
N ALA A 151 -28.45 -31.92 0.65
CA ALA A 151 -29.28 -31.44 -0.44
C ALA A 151 -30.78 -31.19 -0.10
N ASN A 152 -31.44 -30.61 -1.11
CA ASN A 152 -32.85 -30.65 -1.49
C ASN A 152 -33.90 -29.67 -0.90
N GLU A 153 -34.39 -28.85 -1.83
CA GLU A 153 -35.78 -28.65 -2.27
C GLU A 153 -36.84 -27.86 -1.46
N MET A 154 -37.39 -26.89 -2.21
CA MET A 154 -38.82 -26.48 -2.34
C MET A 154 -39.50 -25.55 -1.31
N LEU A 155 -39.61 -24.28 -1.74
CA LEU A 155 -40.85 -23.46 -1.93
C LEU A 155 -42.00 -23.55 -0.91
N GLN A 156 -42.33 -22.42 -0.25
CA GLN A 156 -43.53 -21.57 -0.51
C GLN A 156 -43.63 -20.37 0.48
N MET A 157 -44.52 -19.43 0.15
CA MET A 157 -44.48 -17.96 0.37
C MET A 157 -45.30 -17.42 1.56
N ASP A 158 -44.87 -16.23 2.08
CA ASP A 158 -45.58 -15.00 2.54
C ASP A 158 -46.80 -15.03 3.50
N PRO A 159 -47.22 -13.92 4.19
CA PRO A 159 -46.65 -12.55 4.34
C PRO A 159 -46.60 -11.97 5.80
N ASP A 160 -45.98 -10.78 5.91
CA ASP A 160 -45.98 -9.69 6.94
C ASP A 160 -47.30 -9.39 7.72
N PRO A 161 -47.38 -8.40 8.68
CA PRO A 161 -46.37 -7.58 9.39
C PRO A 161 -46.65 -7.43 10.93
N VAL A 162 -45.86 -6.63 11.68
CA VAL A 162 -46.35 -5.53 12.57
C VAL A 162 -45.22 -4.72 13.24
N HIS A 163 -45.33 -3.42 13.01
CA HIS A 163 -44.78 -2.21 13.63
C HIS A 163 -44.31 -2.23 15.10
N GLY A 164 -43.25 -1.44 15.35
CA GLY A 164 -42.94 -0.90 16.68
C GLY A 164 -41.73 0.03 16.69
N LYS A 165 -41.86 1.24 16.13
CA LYS A 165 -40.90 2.34 16.30
C LYS A 165 -40.86 2.77 17.76
N VAL A 166 -39.65 3.00 18.29
CA VAL A 166 -39.44 4.03 19.33
C VAL A 166 -38.13 4.74 19.01
N ASP A 167 -38.27 5.99 18.57
CA ASP A 167 -37.21 6.98 18.46
C ASP A 167 -36.76 7.42 19.87
N LEU A 168 -35.46 7.64 20.08
CA LEU A 168 -34.90 8.61 21.04
C LEU A 168 -33.43 8.89 20.72
N ASP A 169 -33.12 10.19 20.65
CA ASP A 169 -31.92 10.83 20.10
C ASP A 169 -30.57 10.53 20.82
N PRO A 170 -29.42 10.66 20.12
CA PRO A 170 -28.09 10.49 20.71
C PRO A 170 -27.53 11.81 21.27
N VAL A 171 -27.10 11.79 22.53
CA VAL A 171 -26.24 12.83 23.11
C VAL A 171 -24.80 12.58 22.65
N THR A 172 -24.31 13.51 21.84
CA THR A 172 -22.94 13.56 21.32
C THR A 172 -22.00 14.12 22.39
N GLY A 173 -21.04 13.30 22.83
CA GLY A 173 -19.91 13.72 23.65
C GLY A 173 -18.61 13.25 23.02
N LYS A 174 -18.09 14.01 22.04
CA LYS A 174 -16.71 13.87 21.59
C LYS A 174 -15.79 14.46 22.68
N VAL A 175 -14.87 13.66 23.20
CA VAL A 175 -13.78 14.16 24.04
C VAL A 175 -12.48 13.87 23.30
N ASP A 176 -11.88 14.94 22.78
CA ASP A 176 -10.58 14.94 22.12
C ASP A 176 -9.47 14.64 23.13
N LEU A 177 -8.62 13.67 22.80
CA LEU A 177 -7.41 13.35 23.56
C LEU A 177 -6.22 13.33 22.60
N ASP A 178 -5.38 14.37 22.70
CA ASP A 178 -4.07 14.48 22.06
C ASP A 178 -3.08 13.40 22.57
N PRO A 179 -2.40 12.64 21.68
CA PRO A 179 -1.23 11.87 22.06
C PRO A 179 0.05 12.51 21.51
N VAL A 180 0.89 12.99 22.44
CA VAL A 180 2.32 13.18 22.19
C VAL A 180 2.96 11.80 22.06
N THR A 181 3.04 11.27 20.83
CA THR A 181 3.75 10.02 20.54
C THR A 181 4.82 10.23 19.47
N ARG A 182 6.06 9.91 19.85
CA ARG A 182 7.10 9.44 18.92
C ARG A 182 6.47 8.28 18.13
N LYS A 183 6.69 8.20 16.81
CA LYS A 183 6.24 7.04 16.01
C LYS A 183 6.90 5.79 16.58
N VAL A 184 6.20 5.11 17.48
CA VAL A 184 6.44 3.71 17.83
C VAL A 184 6.12 2.94 16.56
N ASP A 185 6.97 1.98 16.18
CA ASP A 185 6.65 1.06 15.11
C ASP A 185 5.22 0.54 15.32
N PRO A 186 4.34 0.57 14.31
CA PRO A 186 3.01 0.03 14.49
C PRO A 186 3.15 -1.39 15.01
N ASP A 187 2.58 -1.67 16.19
CA ASP A 187 2.35 -3.03 16.64
C ASP A 187 1.75 -3.79 15.44
N PRO A 188 2.24 -5.01 15.12
CA PRO A 188 1.62 -5.78 14.05
C PRO A 188 0.13 -5.84 14.34
N ALA A 189 -0.67 -5.27 13.43
CA ALA A 189 -2.11 -5.16 13.59
C ALA A 189 -2.70 -6.56 13.83
N PRO A 190 -3.79 -6.70 14.61
CA PRO A 190 -4.41 -7.99 14.81
C PRO A 190 -4.86 -8.58 13.47
N ASP A 191 -4.19 -9.67 13.07
CA ASP A 191 -4.57 -10.72 12.13
C ASP A 191 -5.52 -10.32 10.97
N ARG A 192 -5.13 -9.33 10.16
CA ARG A 192 -5.92 -8.88 8.99
C ARG A 192 -5.73 -9.75 7.73
N ALA A 193 -4.76 -10.66 7.74
CA ALA A 193 -4.55 -11.64 6.69
C ALA A 193 -3.67 -12.77 7.22
N ARG A 194 -4.17 -14.01 7.22
CA ARG A 194 -3.40 -15.18 7.66
C ARG A 194 -3.00 -16.03 6.46
N VAL A 195 -1.69 -16.12 6.21
CA VAL A 195 -1.11 -17.04 5.22
C VAL A 195 -0.53 -18.23 5.97
N THR A 196 -1.17 -19.39 5.89
CA THR A 196 -0.74 -20.60 6.60
C THR A 196 -0.18 -21.62 5.62
N ALA A 197 1.06 -22.06 5.81
CA ALA A 197 1.60 -23.19 5.06
C ALA A 197 0.77 -24.44 5.36
N ARG A 198 0.20 -25.08 4.33
CA ARG A 198 -0.65 -26.29 4.48
C ARG A 198 0.08 -27.55 4.03
N SER A 199 0.93 -27.45 3.02
CA SER A 199 1.82 -28.50 2.53
C SER A 199 3.06 -27.84 1.89
N PRO A 200 4.13 -28.58 1.54
CA PRO A 200 5.22 -28.01 0.75
C PRO A 200 4.64 -27.28 -0.47
N LEU A 201 5.05 -26.02 -0.65
CA LEU A 201 4.63 -25.15 -1.77
C LEU A 201 3.14 -24.80 -1.86
N ARG A 202 2.30 -25.09 -0.85
CA ARG A 202 0.90 -24.62 -0.82
C ARG A 202 0.57 -23.89 0.47
N TYR A 203 -0.08 -22.75 0.29
CA TYR A 203 -0.44 -21.83 1.37
C TYR A 203 -1.94 -21.57 1.33
N GLY A 204 -2.58 -21.57 2.50
CA GLY A 204 -3.95 -21.10 2.65
C GLY A 204 -3.95 -19.61 2.96
N LEU A 205 -4.75 -18.84 2.21
CA LEU A 205 -4.97 -17.41 2.43
C LEU A 205 -6.37 -17.21 3.01
N GLN A 206 -6.45 -16.64 4.22
CA GLN A 206 -7.71 -16.19 4.81
C GLN A 206 -7.63 -14.69 5.04
N VAL A 207 -8.53 -13.94 4.39
CA VAL A 207 -8.60 -12.48 4.45
C VAL A 207 -10.04 -12.05 4.53
N THR A 208 -10.30 -11.00 5.31
CA THR A 208 -11.57 -10.29 5.30
C THR A 208 -11.46 -9.13 4.34
N ILE A 209 -12.38 -9.04 3.37
CA ILE A 209 -12.39 -8.00 2.34
C ILE A 209 -13.71 -7.23 2.36
N GLY A 210 -13.65 -5.94 2.04
CA GLY A 210 -14.85 -5.11 1.87
C GLY A 210 -15.66 -5.47 0.63
N GLU A 211 -16.89 -4.96 0.56
CA GLU A 211 -17.84 -5.21 -0.53
C GLU A 211 -17.28 -4.82 -1.91
N ALA A 212 -16.69 -3.62 -2.02
CA ALA A 212 -16.10 -3.16 -3.28
C ALA A 212 -14.99 -4.10 -3.81
N THR A 213 -14.20 -4.70 -2.91
CA THR A 213 -13.15 -5.67 -3.29
C THR A 213 -13.75 -7.01 -3.71
N ARG A 214 -14.80 -7.48 -3.01
CA ARG A 214 -15.56 -8.66 -3.42
C ARG A 214 -16.11 -8.49 -4.84
N ASP A 215 -16.71 -7.34 -5.14
CA ASP A 215 -17.30 -7.08 -6.45
C ASP A 215 -16.24 -7.01 -7.56
N LYS A 216 -15.07 -6.42 -7.29
CA LYS A 216 -13.91 -6.46 -8.18
C LYS A 216 -13.46 -7.90 -8.46
N LEU A 217 -13.40 -8.76 -7.44
CA LEU A 217 -13.03 -10.17 -7.59
C LEU A 217 -14.04 -10.95 -8.42
N LEU A 218 -15.34 -10.81 -8.14
CA LEU A 218 -16.40 -11.47 -8.90
C LEU A 218 -16.42 -11.02 -10.36
N ARG A 219 -16.26 -9.71 -10.60
CA ARG A 219 -16.17 -9.16 -11.96
C ARG A 219 -14.94 -9.68 -12.69
N ALA A 220 -13.78 -9.75 -12.04
CA ALA A 220 -12.56 -10.29 -12.63
C ALA A 220 -12.71 -11.79 -12.96
N GLN A 221 -13.33 -12.58 -12.07
CA GLN A 221 -13.65 -13.99 -12.35
C GLN A 221 -14.55 -14.13 -13.58
N ALA A 222 -15.63 -13.34 -13.67
CA ALA A 222 -16.55 -13.37 -14.80
C ALA A 222 -15.85 -13.05 -16.14
N LEU A 223 -15.05 -11.98 -16.17
CA LEU A 223 -14.28 -11.58 -17.36
C LEU A 223 -13.22 -12.62 -17.75
N LEU A 224 -12.67 -13.35 -16.77
CA LEU A 224 -11.67 -14.38 -17.00
C LEU A 224 -12.25 -15.74 -17.37
N ARG A 225 -13.58 -15.95 -17.35
CA ARG A 225 -14.18 -17.30 -17.55
C ARG A 225 -13.73 -18.03 -18.81
N HIS A 226 -13.49 -17.32 -19.91
CA HIS A 226 -12.99 -17.94 -21.14
C HIS A 226 -11.54 -18.45 -21.03
N ARG A 227 -10.74 -17.85 -20.15
CA ARG A 227 -9.32 -18.19 -19.91
C ARG A 227 -9.08 -18.92 -18.59
N ASN A 228 -10.08 -18.96 -17.72
CA ASN A 228 -10.14 -19.63 -16.43
C ASN A 228 -11.56 -20.21 -16.24
N PRO A 229 -11.87 -21.36 -16.86
CA PRO A 229 -13.22 -21.93 -16.84
C PRO A 229 -13.70 -22.33 -15.44
N SER A 230 -12.81 -22.85 -14.58
CA SER A 230 -13.08 -23.18 -13.18
C SER A 230 -13.41 -21.94 -12.35
N GLY A 231 -12.82 -20.80 -12.69
CA GLY A 231 -12.97 -19.54 -11.96
C GLY A 231 -12.17 -19.52 -10.67
N ASP A 232 -11.09 -20.30 -10.63
CA ASP A 232 -10.24 -20.42 -9.45
C ASP A 232 -9.69 -19.06 -9.05
N LEU A 233 -9.88 -18.70 -7.78
CA LEU A 233 -9.49 -17.39 -7.25
C LEU A 233 -7.97 -17.20 -7.26
N GLU A 234 -7.21 -18.29 -7.11
CA GLU A 234 -5.74 -18.30 -7.22
C GLU A 234 -5.29 -17.67 -8.55
N VAL A 235 -5.85 -18.09 -9.68
CA VAL A 235 -5.48 -17.57 -11.02
C VAL A 235 -5.85 -16.10 -11.18
N VAL A 236 -6.96 -15.67 -10.57
CA VAL A 236 -7.38 -14.28 -10.61
C VAL A 236 -6.44 -13.41 -9.77
N LEU A 237 -6.11 -13.86 -8.56
CA LEU A 237 -5.21 -13.16 -7.64
C LEU A 237 -3.78 -13.10 -8.21
N ASP A 238 -3.26 -14.21 -8.71
CA ASP A 238 -1.92 -14.31 -9.31
C ASP A 238 -1.73 -13.28 -10.44
N ARG A 239 -2.66 -13.24 -11.40
CA ARG A 239 -2.62 -12.24 -12.49
C ARG A 239 -2.79 -10.81 -12.01
N ALA A 240 -3.62 -10.59 -11.00
CA ALA A 240 -3.79 -9.26 -10.43
C ALA A 240 -2.51 -8.79 -9.72
N LEU A 241 -1.84 -9.70 -9.01
CA LEU A 241 -0.56 -9.46 -8.33
C LEU A 241 0.56 -9.21 -9.35
N ASP A 242 0.64 -9.95 -10.45
CA ASP A 242 1.61 -9.68 -11.52
C ASP A 242 1.50 -8.25 -12.06
N VAL A 243 0.27 -7.80 -12.32
CA VAL A 243 0.00 -6.44 -12.81
C VAL A 243 0.36 -5.39 -11.75
N LEU A 244 0.01 -5.64 -10.48
CA LEU A 244 0.33 -4.75 -9.38
C LEU A 244 1.85 -4.67 -9.14
N LEU A 245 2.56 -5.80 -9.15
CA LEU A 245 4.00 -5.87 -8.99
C LEU A 245 4.70 -5.10 -10.12
N ALA A 246 4.31 -5.32 -11.38
CA ALA A 246 4.89 -4.58 -12.51
C ALA A 246 4.70 -3.06 -12.38
N ALA A 247 3.54 -2.62 -11.88
CA ALA A 247 3.27 -1.20 -11.64
C ALA A 247 4.12 -0.63 -10.49
N LEU A 248 4.19 -1.34 -9.35
CA LEU A 248 4.97 -0.93 -8.18
C LEU A 248 6.48 -0.93 -8.46
N GLU A 249 6.98 -1.92 -9.18
CA GLU A 249 8.38 -1.98 -9.61
C GLU A 249 8.76 -0.82 -10.53
N LYS A 250 7.87 -0.43 -11.45
CA LYS A 250 8.05 0.74 -12.32
C LYS A 250 8.10 2.03 -11.51
N GLU A 251 7.19 2.19 -10.55
CA GLU A 251 7.09 3.41 -9.72
C GLU A 251 8.24 3.52 -8.70
N LYS A 252 8.46 2.47 -7.89
CA LYS A 252 9.41 2.50 -6.77
C LYS A 252 10.85 2.30 -7.20
N LEU A 253 11.09 1.32 -8.07
CA LEU A 253 12.43 0.90 -8.49
C LEU A 253 12.84 1.53 -9.82
N GLY A 254 11.91 2.18 -10.53
CA GLY A 254 12.15 2.74 -11.84
C GLY A 254 12.31 1.70 -12.95
N LYS A 255 11.99 0.42 -12.70
CA LYS A 255 12.14 -0.68 -13.67
C LYS A 255 11.33 -0.39 -14.93
N THR A 256 11.95 -0.56 -16.09
CA THR A 256 11.30 -0.39 -17.39
C THR A 256 12.06 -1.17 -18.46
N SER A 257 11.33 -1.78 -19.38
CA SER A 257 11.89 -2.53 -20.51
C SER A 257 12.49 -1.62 -21.60
N ARG A 258 12.12 -0.34 -21.63
CA ARG A 258 12.58 0.64 -22.64
C ARG A 258 13.00 1.95 -21.96
N PRO A 259 14.19 1.99 -21.35
CA PRO A 259 14.71 3.22 -20.76
C PRO A 259 14.98 4.26 -21.85
N ARG A 260 14.54 5.50 -21.63
CA ARG A 260 14.94 6.64 -22.47
C ARG A 260 16.38 7.03 -22.14
N ALA A 261 17.12 7.53 -23.13
CA ALA A 261 18.43 8.11 -22.91
C ALA A 261 18.34 9.22 -21.86
N ALA A 262 19.23 9.18 -20.88
CA ALA A 262 19.26 10.18 -19.82
C ALA A 262 19.66 11.54 -20.37
N LYS A 263 18.94 12.57 -19.95
CA LYS A 263 19.35 13.95 -20.21
C LYS A 263 20.48 14.30 -19.24
N ALA A 264 21.50 14.99 -19.74
CA ALA A 264 22.56 15.53 -18.89
C ALA A 264 21.92 16.37 -17.77
N ARG A 265 22.24 16.04 -16.52
CA ARG A 265 21.74 16.74 -15.34
C ARG A 265 22.44 18.10 -15.25
N SER A 266 21.67 19.18 -15.09
CA SER A 266 22.23 20.50 -14.84
C SER A 266 22.86 20.56 -13.45
N ALA A 267 23.88 21.42 -13.27
CA ALA A 267 24.52 21.65 -11.97
C ALA A 267 23.54 22.20 -10.91
N GLU A 268 22.43 22.80 -11.34
CA GLU A 268 21.40 23.42 -10.49
C GLU A 268 20.26 22.46 -10.08
N ALA A 269 20.26 21.22 -10.59
CA ALA A 269 19.16 20.28 -10.35
C ALA A 269 19.11 19.79 -8.89
N ASP A 270 17.93 19.88 -8.25
CA ASP A 270 17.72 19.48 -6.85
C ASP A 270 18.23 18.06 -6.55
N PRO A 271 19.25 17.90 -5.69
CA PRO A 271 19.81 16.60 -5.31
C PRO A 271 18.81 15.61 -4.71
N ARG A 272 17.65 16.08 -4.23
CA ARG A 272 16.55 15.24 -3.73
C ARG A 272 15.78 14.54 -4.84
N ASN A 273 15.77 15.11 -6.04
CA ASN A 273 15.14 14.47 -7.19
C ASN A 273 16.10 13.41 -7.77
N VAL A 274 15.82 12.15 -7.44
CA VAL A 274 16.61 11.00 -7.90
C VAL A 274 16.12 10.53 -9.27
N PRO A 275 16.98 10.58 -10.31
CA PRO A 275 16.64 10.09 -11.64
C PRO A 275 16.32 8.59 -11.67
N ASN A 276 15.35 8.17 -12.49
CA ASN A 276 14.95 6.76 -12.60
C ASN A 276 16.08 5.83 -13.07
N GLU A 277 17.06 6.33 -13.84
CA GLU A 277 18.25 5.53 -14.18
C GLU A 277 19.08 5.15 -12.96
N VAL A 278 19.24 6.10 -12.02
CA VAL A 278 19.99 5.88 -10.80
C VAL A 278 19.19 4.97 -9.88
N ARG A 279 17.87 5.17 -9.77
CA ARG A 279 16.99 4.26 -9.01
C ARG A 279 17.12 2.82 -9.49
N ARG A 280 17.04 2.58 -10.81
CA ARG A 280 17.21 1.23 -11.38
C ARG A 280 18.56 0.61 -11.03
N ALA A 281 19.64 1.35 -11.27
CA ALA A 281 21.00 0.85 -11.01
C ALA A 281 21.23 0.55 -9.52
N VAL A 282 20.71 1.40 -8.63
CA VAL A 282 20.79 1.19 -7.17
C VAL A 282 19.92 0.01 -6.73
N SER A 283 18.72 -0.14 -7.27
CA SER A 283 17.85 -1.28 -6.98
C SER A 283 18.45 -2.61 -7.41
N GLU A 284 19.05 -2.67 -8.60
CA GLU A 284 19.75 -3.85 -9.10
C GLU A 284 20.97 -4.19 -8.24
N ARG A 285 21.79 -3.18 -7.91
CA ARG A 285 22.97 -3.35 -7.04
C ARG A 285 22.59 -3.84 -5.65
N ASP A 286 21.55 -3.27 -5.05
CA ASP A 286 21.17 -3.57 -3.68
C ASP A 286 20.19 -4.76 -3.59
N GLY A 287 19.72 -5.32 -4.70
CA GLY A 287 18.85 -6.51 -4.72
C GLY A 287 17.50 -6.32 -3.99
N GLU A 288 16.97 -5.09 -4.03
CA GLU A 288 15.67 -4.72 -3.40
C GLU A 288 15.61 -5.06 -1.91
N GLN A 289 16.72 -4.83 -1.22
CA GLN A 289 16.91 -5.11 0.20
C GLN A 289 17.71 -3.99 0.84
N CYS A 290 17.45 -3.72 2.12
CA CYS A 290 18.21 -2.76 2.90
C CYS A 290 19.73 -3.03 2.77
N ALA A 291 20.47 -2.00 2.39
CA ALA A 291 21.93 -2.03 2.20
C ALA A 291 22.70 -1.70 3.49
N PHE A 292 22.00 -1.56 4.63
CA PHE A 292 22.66 -1.42 5.92
C PHE A 292 23.40 -2.70 6.28
N VAL A 293 24.63 -2.54 6.74
CA VAL A 293 25.49 -3.60 7.24
C VAL A 293 25.93 -3.22 8.64
N SER A 294 25.73 -4.12 9.59
CA SER A 294 26.20 -3.99 10.97
C SER A 294 27.72 -3.97 11.06
N ASP A 295 28.26 -3.57 12.21
CA ASP A 295 29.70 -3.61 12.46
C ASP A 295 30.28 -5.04 12.41
N GLU A 296 29.43 -6.06 12.63
CA GLU A 296 29.75 -7.48 12.52
C GLU A 296 29.67 -8.03 11.08
N GLY A 297 29.35 -7.17 10.10
CA GLY A 297 29.25 -7.57 8.69
C GLY A 297 27.91 -8.20 8.28
N VAL A 298 26.94 -8.29 9.19
CA VAL A 298 25.60 -8.80 8.90
C VAL A 298 24.78 -7.73 8.19
N ARG A 299 24.20 -8.07 7.03
CA ARG A 299 23.33 -7.19 6.24
C ARG A 299 21.87 -7.31 6.70
N CYS A 300 21.17 -6.18 6.78
CA CYS A 300 19.75 -6.16 7.10
C CYS A 300 18.92 -6.90 6.04
N ILE A 301 18.01 -7.79 6.46
CA ILE A 301 17.16 -8.60 5.57
C ILE A 301 15.86 -7.91 5.13
N GLU A 302 15.61 -6.69 5.60
CA GLU A 302 14.37 -5.97 5.34
C GLU A 302 14.21 -5.61 3.86
N ARG A 303 13.00 -5.85 3.33
CA ARG A 303 12.60 -5.53 1.95
C ARG A 303 11.43 -4.56 1.90
N GLY A 304 10.75 -4.34 3.02
CA GLY A 304 9.67 -3.37 3.17
C GLY A 304 10.18 -1.98 3.56
N PHE A 305 9.33 -0.97 3.32
CA PHE A 305 9.56 0.42 3.73
C PHE A 305 10.95 0.95 3.31
N LEU A 306 11.41 0.57 2.11
CA LEU A 306 12.70 1.00 1.59
C LEU A 306 12.63 2.46 1.12
N GLU A 307 13.65 3.22 1.51
CA GLU A 307 13.87 4.63 1.20
C GLU A 307 15.26 4.78 0.56
N LEU A 308 15.37 5.68 -0.42
CA LEU A 308 16.68 6.03 -0.98
C LEU A 308 17.39 6.99 -0.03
N ASP A 309 18.48 6.50 0.55
CA ASP A 309 19.38 7.27 1.41
C ASP A 309 20.57 7.77 0.60
N HIS A 310 20.93 9.03 0.83
CA HIS A 310 22.19 9.60 0.34
C HIS A 310 23.30 9.28 1.35
N ARG A 311 24.26 8.45 0.96
CA ARG A 311 25.43 8.08 1.78
C ARG A 311 26.13 9.30 2.35
N THR A 312 26.29 10.32 1.50
CA THR A 312 26.60 11.68 1.94
C THR A 312 25.29 12.45 1.98
N LEU A 313 24.89 12.95 3.14
CA LEU A 313 23.63 13.70 3.28
C LEU A 313 23.56 14.87 2.29
N VAL A 314 22.36 15.16 1.76
CA VAL A 314 22.14 16.29 0.85
C VAL A 314 22.60 17.62 1.46
N CYS A 315 22.37 17.83 2.75
CA CYS A 315 22.83 19.04 3.45
C CYS A 315 24.36 19.14 3.58
N ARG A 316 25.10 18.09 3.26
CA ARG A 316 26.57 18.04 3.18
C ARG A 316 27.07 17.90 1.73
N GLY A 317 26.24 18.22 0.74
CA GLY A 317 26.62 18.19 -0.68
C GLY A 317 26.37 16.87 -1.40
N GLY A 318 25.68 15.92 -0.75
CA GLY A 318 25.32 14.63 -1.34
C GLY A 318 24.64 14.72 -2.70
N GLN A 319 25.12 13.94 -3.67
CA GLN A 319 24.55 13.87 -5.01
C GLN A 319 23.82 12.53 -5.24
N PRO A 320 22.73 12.52 -6.01
CA PRO A 320 21.97 11.31 -6.31
C PRO A 320 22.63 10.51 -7.45
N THR A 321 23.84 10.01 -7.21
CA THR A 321 24.57 9.10 -8.11
C THR A 321 24.39 7.66 -7.67
N VAL A 322 24.77 6.70 -8.52
CA VAL A 322 24.68 5.27 -8.18
C VAL A 322 25.47 4.97 -6.91
N ASP A 323 26.71 5.45 -6.81
CA ASP A 323 27.55 5.25 -5.62
C ASP A 323 27.11 6.12 -4.43
N GLY A 324 26.54 7.30 -4.69
CA GLY A 324 26.07 8.24 -3.66
C GLY A 324 24.78 7.81 -2.97
N LEU A 325 24.01 6.92 -3.58
CA LEU A 325 22.73 6.43 -3.06
C LEU A 325 22.80 4.95 -2.62
N ARG A 326 21.89 4.58 -1.73
CA ARG A 326 21.63 3.21 -1.30
C ARG A 326 20.18 3.05 -0.84
N TRP A 327 19.65 1.83 -0.90
CA TRP A 327 18.38 1.51 -0.27
C TRP A 327 18.58 1.26 1.23
N LEU A 328 17.82 1.93 2.07
CA LEU A 328 17.71 1.62 3.50
C LEU A 328 16.25 1.45 3.87
N CYS A 329 15.91 0.52 4.75
CA CYS A 329 14.58 0.53 5.35
C CYS A 329 14.42 1.81 6.20
N SER A 330 13.19 2.30 6.35
CA SER A 330 12.91 3.52 7.12
C SER A 330 13.60 3.55 8.51
N PRO A 331 13.62 2.46 9.29
CA PRO A 331 14.37 2.40 10.55
C PRO A 331 15.88 2.62 10.40
N HIS A 332 16.54 1.95 9.45
CA HIS A 332 17.99 2.14 9.22
C HIS A 332 18.31 3.49 8.59
N ASN A 333 17.43 4.06 7.77
CA ASN A 333 17.59 5.42 7.27
C ASN A 333 17.58 6.43 8.42
N GLN A 334 16.62 6.30 9.35
CA GLN A 334 16.58 7.13 10.55
C GLN A 334 17.79 6.91 11.45
N PHE A 335 18.24 5.67 11.61
CA PHE A 335 19.44 5.33 12.37
C PHE A 335 20.69 6.03 11.82
N GLU A 336 20.90 5.97 10.51
CA GLU A 336 22.03 6.63 9.85
C GLU A 336 21.95 8.16 10.00
N ALA A 337 20.77 8.74 9.84
CA ALA A 337 20.57 10.17 10.07
C ALA A 337 20.90 10.57 11.52
N GLU A 338 20.48 9.79 12.51
CA GLU A 338 20.81 10.00 13.92
C GLU A 338 22.30 9.83 14.21
N ARG A 339 22.96 8.86 13.57
CA ARG A 339 24.40 8.62 13.70
C ARG A 339 25.22 9.79 13.15
N VAL A 340 24.80 10.37 12.04
CA VAL A 340 25.55 11.43 11.33
C VAL A 340 25.24 12.85 11.86
N LEU A 341 23.99 13.12 12.24
CA LEU A 341 23.52 14.44 12.67
C LEU A 341 23.29 14.56 14.18
N GLY A 342 23.24 13.44 14.91
CA GLY A 342 22.96 13.38 16.33
C GLY A 342 21.49 13.12 16.67
N LYS A 343 21.26 12.25 17.65
CA LYS A 343 19.92 11.84 18.12
C LYS A 343 19.05 13.02 18.57
N ASN A 344 19.60 13.94 19.36
CA ASN A 344 18.87 15.10 19.87
C ASN A 344 18.43 16.05 18.74
N PHE A 345 19.34 16.36 17.81
CA PHE A 345 19.05 17.19 16.66
C PHE A 345 17.90 16.62 15.81
N MET A 346 17.95 15.32 15.51
CA MET A 346 16.89 14.65 14.74
C MET A 346 15.57 14.58 15.50
N ARG A 347 15.59 14.42 16.83
CA ARG A 347 14.38 14.48 17.67
C ARG A 347 13.73 15.86 17.59
N GLU A 348 14.49 16.93 17.79
CA GLU A 348 14.00 18.32 17.75
C GLU A 348 13.45 18.68 16.37
N LYS A 349 14.15 18.30 15.29
CA LYS A 349 13.68 18.53 13.92
C LYS A 349 12.34 17.84 13.64
N ARG A 350 12.17 16.62 14.16
CA ARG A 350 10.90 15.86 14.05
C ARG A 350 9.79 16.52 14.87
N ALA A 351 10.09 16.92 16.11
CA ALA A 351 9.15 17.65 16.96
C ALA A 351 8.70 18.97 16.31
N ARG A 352 9.63 19.73 15.73
CA ARG A 352 9.32 20.96 14.99
C ARG A 352 8.46 20.68 13.76
N ARG A 353 8.75 19.63 13.00
CA ARG A 353 7.92 19.24 11.85
C ARG A 353 6.50 18.83 12.28
N ALA A 354 6.37 18.11 13.39
CA ALA A 354 5.08 17.74 13.95
C ALA A 354 4.28 18.97 14.44
N ALA A 355 4.95 19.91 15.11
CA ALA A 355 4.33 21.16 15.58
C ALA A 355 3.97 22.13 14.43
N ALA A 356 4.76 22.14 13.35
CA ALA A 356 4.52 23.00 12.19
C ALA A 356 3.35 22.54 11.30
N ASN A 357 2.85 21.32 11.49
CA ASN A 357 1.73 20.82 10.70
C ASN A 357 0.82 19.89 11.53
N PRO A 358 0.02 20.44 12.46
CA PRO A 358 -0.93 19.66 13.25
C PRO A 358 -2.05 19.07 12.38
N LEU A 359 -2.55 19.84 11.39
CA LEU A 359 -3.61 19.43 10.46
C LEU A 359 -3.19 18.28 9.53
N ALA A 360 -1.90 18.14 9.19
CA ALA A 360 -1.46 17.00 8.40
C ALA A 360 -1.63 15.66 9.12
N ARG A 361 -1.79 15.59 10.45
CA ARG A 361 -2.10 14.32 11.14
C ARG A 361 -3.55 13.90 10.92
N GLU A 362 -4.48 14.86 10.95
CA GLU A 362 -5.89 14.62 10.64
C GLU A 362 -6.07 14.37 9.14
N GLU A 363 -5.47 15.20 8.28
CA GLU A 363 -5.49 14.99 6.82
C GLU A 363 -4.77 13.70 6.41
N THR A 364 -3.66 13.27 7.03
CA THR A 364 -3.05 11.96 6.67
C THR A 364 -3.88 10.79 7.17
N ALA A 365 -4.55 10.89 8.33
CA ALA A 365 -5.48 9.86 8.77
C ALA A 365 -6.72 9.77 7.85
N GLU A 366 -7.27 10.91 7.44
CA GLU A 366 -8.38 11.00 6.48
C GLU A 366 -7.97 10.62 5.06
N THR A 367 -6.76 10.98 4.61
CA THR A 367 -6.21 10.60 3.30
C THR A 367 -5.84 9.13 3.27
N MET A 368 -5.26 8.56 4.32
CA MET A 368 -5.05 7.11 4.41
C MET A 368 -6.37 6.33 4.48
N ALA A 369 -7.41 6.90 5.10
CA ALA A 369 -8.75 6.33 5.09
C ALA A 369 -9.44 6.45 3.71
N ARG A 370 -9.20 7.54 2.98
CA ARG A 370 -9.67 7.76 1.59
C ARG A 370 -8.90 6.90 0.57
N ASP A 371 -7.58 6.84 0.65
CA ASP A 371 -6.69 6.03 -0.19
C ASP A 371 -6.93 4.52 0.01
N ALA A 372 -7.44 4.11 1.18
CA ALA A 372 -7.90 2.75 1.41
C ALA A 372 -9.16 2.39 0.59
N ASP A 373 -9.97 3.38 0.21
CA ASP A 373 -11.20 3.24 -0.56
C ASP A 373 -11.06 3.69 -2.03
N GLU A 374 -10.05 4.50 -2.35
CA GLU A 374 -9.75 4.96 -3.71
C GLU A 374 -9.14 3.81 -4.54
N PRO A 375 -9.68 3.48 -5.72
CA PRO A 375 -9.16 2.39 -6.53
C PRO A 375 -7.73 2.71 -6.98
N ILE A 376 -6.78 1.81 -6.70
CA ILE A 376 -5.45 1.84 -7.31
C ILE A 376 -5.65 1.82 -8.84
N THR A 377 -5.51 2.97 -9.50
CA THR A 377 -5.59 3.07 -10.95
C THR A 377 -4.29 2.59 -11.54
N VAL A 378 -4.20 1.29 -11.81
CA VAL A 378 -3.10 0.76 -12.61
C VAL A 378 -3.36 1.14 -14.06
N HIS A 379 -2.60 2.10 -14.60
CA HIS A 379 -2.53 2.31 -16.05
C HIS A 379 -1.87 1.08 -16.68
N VAL A 380 -2.68 0.11 -17.09
CA VAL A 380 -2.25 -0.99 -17.95
C VAL A 380 -1.94 -0.40 -19.32
N ASP A 381 -0.67 -0.04 -19.53
CA ASP A 381 -0.11 0.13 -20.85
C ASP A 381 -0.30 -1.21 -21.57
N ALA A 382 -1.20 -1.26 -22.56
CA ALA A 382 -1.49 -2.48 -23.32
C ALA A 382 -0.20 -3.02 -23.95
N VAL A 383 0.33 -4.12 -23.40
CA VAL A 383 1.42 -4.88 -24.00
C VAL A 383 0.84 -5.61 -25.21
N ALA A 384 0.82 -4.93 -26.35
CA ALA A 384 0.53 -5.55 -27.64
C ALA A 384 1.69 -6.51 -27.99
N GLN A 385 1.38 -7.80 -28.03
CA GLN A 385 2.24 -8.85 -28.56
C GLN A 385 2.64 -8.48 -29.99
N ARG A 386 3.95 -8.36 -30.26
CA ARG A 386 4.48 -8.28 -31.62
C ARG A 386 5.14 -9.60 -31.97
N GLN A 387 4.47 -10.39 -32.80
CA GLN A 387 5.13 -11.33 -33.69
C GLN A 387 5.58 -10.55 -34.94
N GLY A 388 6.80 -10.83 -35.38
CA GLY A 388 7.57 -9.95 -36.25
C GLY A 388 7.23 -10.01 -37.74
N ALA A 389 7.79 -9.05 -38.47
CA ALA A 389 8.29 -9.19 -39.84
C ALA A 389 9.01 -7.90 -40.26
N GLY A 390 10.18 -8.06 -40.86
CA GLY A 390 10.63 -7.22 -41.98
C GLY A 390 11.51 -6.02 -41.66
N ASP A 391 12.80 -6.19 -41.98
CA ASP A 391 13.75 -5.13 -42.29
C ASP A 391 13.18 -4.10 -43.27
N HIS A 392 13.51 -2.81 -43.11
CA HIS A 392 13.97 -1.95 -44.20
C HIS A 392 14.66 -0.67 -43.71
N ALA A 393 15.56 -0.22 -44.57
CA ALA A 393 16.68 0.69 -44.37
C ALA A 393 16.34 2.14 -43.99
N CYS A 394 17.36 2.74 -43.37
CA CYS A 394 17.74 4.14 -43.31
C CYS A 394 17.10 5.08 -44.36
N ALA A 395 16.41 6.12 -43.91
CA ALA A 395 16.22 7.35 -44.67
C ALA A 395 16.17 8.56 -43.72
N ALA A 396 16.91 9.60 -44.09
CA ALA A 396 17.10 10.85 -43.36
C ALA A 396 15.80 11.63 -43.14
N ARG A 397 15.75 12.39 -42.03
CA ARG A 397 14.68 13.36 -41.73
C ARG A 397 14.94 14.66 -42.52
N PRO A 398 13.98 15.19 -43.29
CA PRO A 398 13.97 16.60 -43.66
C PRO A 398 13.19 17.41 -42.62
N ASP A 399 13.85 18.46 -42.15
CA ASP A 399 13.42 19.79 -41.72
C ASP A 399 12.00 20.06 -41.17
N ALA A 400 11.99 20.84 -40.09
CA ALA A 400 10.85 21.28 -39.30
C ALA A 400 9.76 22.00 -40.12
N GLU A 401 8.52 21.53 -39.99
CA GLU A 401 7.35 22.26 -40.49
C GLU A 401 7.06 23.52 -39.64
N PRO A 402 6.62 24.63 -40.25
CA PRO A 402 6.42 25.90 -39.56
C PRO A 402 5.29 25.81 -38.51
N GLU A 403 5.51 26.37 -37.33
CA GLU A 403 4.63 26.30 -36.14
C GLU A 403 3.15 26.63 -36.44
N ALA A 404 2.87 27.48 -37.44
CA ALA A 404 1.51 27.84 -37.87
C ALA A 404 0.71 26.66 -38.45
N ALA A 405 1.35 25.69 -39.11
CA ALA A 405 0.68 24.50 -39.63
C ALA A 405 0.26 23.54 -38.49
N VAL A 406 1.06 23.49 -37.42
CA VAL A 406 0.79 22.66 -36.23
C VAL A 406 -0.40 23.20 -35.43
N GLU A 407 -0.57 24.53 -35.39
CA GLU A 407 -1.71 25.17 -34.74
C GLU A 407 -3.01 24.98 -35.53
N LEU A 408 -2.95 25.13 -36.85
CA LEU A 408 -4.08 24.87 -37.75
C LEU A 408 -4.60 23.43 -37.64
N ASP A 409 -3.71 22.45 -37.57
CA ASP A 409 -4.07 21.04 -37.45
C ASP A 409 -4.71 20.71 -36.09
N ARG A 410 -4.33 21.43 -35.03
CA ARG A 410 -4.97 21.31 -33.71
C ARG A 410 -6.39 21.84 -33.73
N GLU A 411 -6.63 23.00 -34.34
CA GLU A 411 -7.97 23.58 -34.48
C GLU A 411 -8.89 22.66 -35.27
N VAL A 412 -8.41 22.12 -36.40
CA VAL A 412 -9.20 21.21 -37.24
C VAL A 412 -9.51 19.90 -36.52
N THR A 413 -8.54 19.38 -35.74
CA THR A 413 -8.75 18.21 -34.88
C THR A 413 -9.86 18.46 -33.85
N LEU A 414 -9.84 19.62 -33.18
CA LEU A 414 -10.87 20.00 -32.21
C LEU A 414 -12.25 20.15 -32.88
N ALA A 415 -12.31 20.75 -34.07
CA ALA A 415 -13.56 20.91 -34.81
C ALA A 415 -14.17 19.58 -35.24
N MET A 416 -13.36 18.63 -35.73
CA MET A 416 -13.83 17.27 -36.05
C MET A 416 -14.35 16.54 -34.80
N ARG A 417 -13.65 16.65 -33.67
CA ARG A 417 -14.14 16.09 -32.40
C ARG A 417 -15.47 16.72 -31.97
N GLY A 418 -15.62 18.04 -32.12
CA GLY A 418 -16.86 18.77 -31.83
C GLY A 418 -18.03 18.38 -32.73
N MET A 419 -17.77 17.94 -33.97
CA MET A 419 -18.78 17.40 -34.89
C MET A 419 -19.11 15.92 -34.64
N GLY A 420 -18.52 15.29 -33.62
CA GLY A 420 -18.81 13.92 -33.22
C GLY A 420 -17.93 12.83 -33.85
N PHE A 421 -16.84 13.20 -34.55
CA PHE A 421 -15.91 12.20 -35.09
C PHE A 421 -15.06 11.56 -33.99
N GLY A 422 -14.87 10.24 -34.10
CA GLY A 422 -14.04 9.48 -33.18
C GLY A 422 -12.56 9.86 -33.22
N ALA A 423 -11.81 9.46 -32.19
CA ALA A 423 -10.37 9.74 -32.09
C ALA A 423 -9.56 9.18 -33.26
N GLY A 424 -9.80 7.90 -33.57
CA GLY A 424 -9.12 7.22 -34.65
C GLY A 424 -9.50 7.77 -36.02
N GLU A 425 -10.75 8.16 -36.20
CA GLU A 425 -11.26 8.74 -37.46
C GLU A 425 -10.64 10.11 -37.72
N THR A 426 -10.60 10.97 -36.69
CA THR A 426 -10.00 12.30 -36.78
C THR A 426 -8.52 12.20 -37.10
N SER A 427 -7.78 11.37 -36.35
CA SER A 427 -6.33 11.20 -36.59
C SER A 427 -6.02 10.67 -37.99
N ARG A 428 -6.82 9.70 -38.49
CA ARG A 428 -6.63 9.14 -39.83
C ARG A 428 -6.95 10.17 -40.91
N ALA A 429 -8.07 10.87 -40.79
CA ALA A 429 -8.46 11.93 -41.72
C ALA A 429 -7.40 13.04 -41.81
N MET A 430 -6.83 13.45 -40.67
CA MET A 430 -5.78 14.49 -40.62
C MET A 430 -4.48 14.06 -41.30
N VAL A 431 -4.07 12.78 -41.12
CA VAL A 431 -2.89 12.20 -41.77
C VAL A 431 -3.10 12.06 -43.28
N ASP A 432 -4.24 11.49 -43.69
CA ASP A 432 -4.51 11.21 -45.10
C ASP A 432 -4.69 12.50 -45.92
N SER A 433 -5.06 13.61 -45.28
CA SER A 433 -5.23 14.92 -45.91
C SER A 433 -4.03 15.87 -45.73
N ALA A 434 -2.93 15.43 -45.09
CA ALA A 434 -1.77 16.27 -44.82
C ALA A 434 -1.08 16.82 -46.08
N GLY A 435 -1.23 16.13 -47.23
CA GLY A 435 -0.69 16.57 -48.52
C GLY A 435 -1.54 17.59 -49.28
N ALA A 436 -2.73 17.97 -48.77
CA ALA A 436 -3.59 18.94 -49.44
C ALA A 436 -3.11 20.38 -49.14
N PRO A 437 -2.87 21.24 -50.14
CA PRO A 437 -2.45 22.63 -49.91
C PRO A 437 -3.63 23.43 -49.33
N ALA A 438 -3.69 23.51 -48.00
CA ALA A 438 -4.72 24.25 -47.28
C ALA A 438 -4.06 25.21 -46.28
N THR A 439 -4.11 26.51 -46.59
CA THR A 439 -3.53 27.57 -45.75
C THR A 439 -4.55 28.22 -44.81
N THR A 440 -5.81 27.78 -44.86
CA THR A 440 -6.90 28.27 -44.01
C THR A 440 -7.59 27.12 -43.29
N PHE A 441 -8.17 27.42 -42.12
CA PHE A 441 -8.87 26.43 -41.29
C PHE A 441 -10.00 25.74 -42.06
N GLU A 442 -10.79 26.50 -42.80
CA GLU A 442 -11.91 25.98 -43.59
C GLU A 442 -11.44 25.04 -44.71
N ALA A 443 -10.36 25.40 -45.41
CA ALA A 443 -9.78 24.55 -46.45
C ALA A 443 -9.20 23.24 -45.87
N ARG A 444 -8.56 23.33 -44.70
CA ARG A 444 -7.94 22.19 -44.02
C ARG A 444 -9.00 21.24 -43.45
N LEU A 445 -10.06 21.79 -42.85
CA LEU A 445 -11.21 21.02 -42.38
C LEU A 445 -11.93 20.32 -43.54
N ARG A 446 -12.12 21.01 -44.68
CA ARG A 446 -12.73 20.41 -45.87
C ARG A 446 -11.87 19.27 -46.43
N ALA A 447 -10.55 19.42 -46.47
CA ALA A 447 -9.64 18.36 -46.89
C ALA A 447 -9.70 17.12 -45.98
N ALA A 448 -9.75 17.33 -44.65
CA ALA A 448 -9.89 16.24 -43.69
C ALA A 448 -11.24 15.51 -43.82
N LEU A 449 -12.35 16.24 -43.95
CA LEU A 449 -13.68 15.66 -44.14
C LEU A 449 -13.82 14.92 -45.49
N ALA A 450 -13.22 15.45 -46.55
CA ALA A 450 -13.19 14.79 -47.86
C ALA A 450 -12.40 13.47 -47.82
N SER A 451 -11.28 13.45 -47.12
CA SER A 451 -10.47 12.25 -46.90
C SER A 451 -11.19 11.19 -46.05
N TRP A 452 -11.91 11.62 -45.01
CA TRP A 452 -12.76 10.72 -44.23
C TRP A 452 -13.87 10.08 -45.09
N ARG A 453 -14.45 10.85 -46.03
CA ARG A 453 -15.53 10.35 -46.90
C ARG A 453 -15.04 9.27 -47.88
N THR A 454 -13.82 9.38 -48.39
CA THR A 454 -13.22 8.41 -49.32
C THR A 454 -12.69 7.16 -48.63
N SER A 455 -12.37 7.23 -47.33
CA SER A 455 -11.80 6.12 -46.55
C SER A 455 -12.84 5.13 -45.97
N ARG A 456 -14.14 5.26 -46.30
CA ARG A 456 -15.19 4.25 -45.96
C ARG A 456 -15.05 2.97 -46.80
N GLY A 457 -14.00 2.20 -46.52
CA GLY A 457 -13.81 0.80 -46.94
C GLY A 457 -13.55 -0.15 -45.78
N THR A 458 -13.44 0.33 -44.53
CA THR A 458 -13.22 -0.54 -43.36
C THR A 458 -14.25 -0.25 -42.26
N ARG A 459 -15.10 -1.26 -42.00
CA ARG A 459 -16.05 -1.27 -40.87
C ARG A 459 -15.31 -0.97 -39.57
N CYS A 460 -15.82 -0.04 -38.77
CA CYS A 460 -15.59 -0.02 -37.34
C CYS A 460 -16.93 0.03 -36.61
N SER A 461 -17.06 -0.93 -35.71
CA SER A 461 -17.99 -1.01 -34.61
C SER A 461 -17.78 0.17 -33.67
N GLU A 462 -18.75 1.09 -33.59
CA GLU A 462 -19.09 1.86 -32.39
C GLU A 462 -20.32 2.74 -32.70
N GLY A 463 -21.49 2.33 -32.21
CA GLY A 463 -22.66 3.18 -31.95
C GLY A 463 -23.41 3.83 -33.14
N PRO A 464 -24.69 4.20 -32.95
CA PRO A 464 -25.45 4.94 -33.95
C PRO A 464 -24.99 6.40 -34.04
N PHE A 465 -24.68 6.85 -35.27
CA PHE A 465 -24.32 8.23 -35.60
C PHE A 465 -25.53 9.18 -35.47
N ASP A 466 -25.30 10.38 -34.95
CA ASP A 466 -26.28 11.47 -34.93
C ASP A 466 -26.53 11.98 -36.37
N GLU A 467 -27.79 11.87 -36.81
CA GLU A 467 -28.24 12.24 -38.16
C GLU A 467 -28.04 13.75 -38.46
N ALA A 468 -27.99 14.59 -37.43
CA ALA A 468 -27.74 16.02 -37.54
C ALA A 468 -26.28 16.33 -37.96
N ALA A 469 -25.33 15.57 -37.42
CA ALA A 469 -23.91 15.72 -37.75
C ALA A 469 -23.64 15.38 -39.23
N PHE A 470 -24.28 14.32 -39.75
CA PHE A 470 -24.14 13.87 -41.14
C PHE A 470 -24.64 14.91 -42.17
N ARG A 471 -25.74 15.61 -41.87
CA ARG A 471 -26.30 16.65 -42.76
C ARG A 471 -25.40 17.90 -42.80
N LEU A 472 -24.86 18.31 -41.65
CA LEU A 472 -23.88 19.40 -41.55
C LEU A 472 -22.58 19.09 -42.31
N THR A 473 -22.06 17.87 -42.21
CA THR A 473 -20.85 17.47 -42.94
C THR A 473 -21.06 17.47 -44.45
N THR A 474 -22.23 17.01 -44.89
CA THR A 474 -22.59 16.94 -46.31
C THR A 474 -22.76 18.33 -46.91
N ALA A 475 -23.32 19.28 -46.17
CA ALA A 475 -23.48 20.67 -46.60
C ALA A 475 -22.15 21.42 -46.71
N LEU A 476 -21.25 21.26 -45.73
CA LEU A 476 -19.93 21.94 -45.74
C LEU A 476 -18.98 21.43 -46.83
N SER A 477 -19.21 20.19 -47.30
CA SER A 477 -18.41 19.56 -48.35
C SER A 477 -18.90 19.88 -49.77
N SER A 478 -20.13 20.37 -49.96
CA SER A 478 -20.76 20.56 -51.28
C SER A 478 -20.86 22.02 -51.74
N MET A 479 -20.50 23.01 -50.90
CA MET A 479 -20.51 24.41 -51.31
C MET A 479 -19.27 24.74 -52.15
N ALA A 480 -19.46 24.82 -53.47
CA ALA A 480 -18.49 25.37 -54.40
C ALA A 480 -18.29 26.87 -54.12
N ALA A 481 -17.02 27.32 -54.05
CA ALA A 481 -16.70 28.74 -54.09
C ALA A 481 -17.11 29.33 -55.46
N PRO A 482 -17.60 30.58 -55.53
CA PRO A 482 -17.92 31.21 -56.82
C PRO A 482 -16.63 31.42 -57.62
N ALA A 483 -16.68 31.04 -58.89
CA ALA A 483 -15.62 31.26 -59.85
C ALA A 483 -15.29 32.77 -59.94
N ALA A 484 -14.01 33.11 -59.73
CA ALA A 484 -13.48 34.40 -60.13
C ALA A 484 -13.49 34.47 -61.67
N ALA A 485 -14.43 35.23 -62.23
CA ALA A 485 -14.41 35.61 -63.63
C ALA A 485 -13.31 36.66 -63.84
N VAL A 486 -12.31 36.31 -64.63
CA VAL A 486 -11.43 37.26 -65.30
C VAL A 486 -12.05 37.54 -66.66
N GLU A 487 -12.51 38.77 -66.89
CA GLU A 487 -12.67 39.35 -68.24
C GLU A 487 -12.49 40.88 -68.19
N MET A 488 -11.50 41.34 -68.95
CA MET A 488 -11.28 42.66 -69.56
C MET A 488 -11.21 43.94 -68.68
N CYS A 489 -9.98 44.43 -68.45
CA CYS A 489 -9.42 45.56 -69.21
C CYS A 489 -7.89 45.60 -69.11
#